data_AF-A0A373HP71-F1
#
_entry.id   AF-A0A373HP71-F1
#
_cell.length_a   1.000
_cell.length_b   1.000
_cell.length_c   1.000
_cell.angle_alpha   90.00
_cell.angle_beta   90.00
_cell.angle_gamma   90.00
#
_symmetry.space_group_name_H-M   'P 1'
#
loop_
_entity.id
_entity.type
_entity.pdbx_description
1 polymer ?
#
loop_
_entity_poly.entity_id
_entity_poly.type
_entity_poly.pdbx_seq_one_letter_code
_entity_poly.pdbx_strand_id
1 'polypeptide(L)'
;MADKITLSKKDRMDVCWRHQFLQGSWNYERMQNGGWCYSIIPAIKKLYSKEEDRAAALKRHLEFYNTHPYVSAPVMGVTLALEEERANGMPVDDQTVQGVKVGMMGPLAGVGDPVFWFTVRPILGALGASLALSGSIVGPLLFFVVWNLVRIAFLWYTQEFGYKVGTSIAKDMSGGLLGKVTEGASILGMFIIGALVQRWVSISFTPVVSQVTQSKGAYIEWDKLPKGAAGIKEALSQYSSLGANGLNQVKVTTLQQNLDQLVPGLAALLLTLLCCYLLKKKVSPIVIIIALFVVGIVARVIGIM
;
A
#
# COMPACT_ATOMS: atom_id res chain seq x y z
N MET A 1 -18.99 42.78 -5.29
CA MET A 1 -18.15 41.55 -5.26
C MET A 1 -19.13 40.41 -5.08
N ALA A 2 -19.18 39.45 -6.00
CA ALA A 2 -20.06 38.28 -5.83
C ALA A 2 -19.62 37.51 -4.57
N ASP A 3 -20.57 37.07 -3.74
CA ASP A 3 -20.28 36.33 -2.52
C ASP A 3 -19.46 35.06 -2.85
N LYS A 4 -18.34 34.88 -2.16
CA LYS A 4 -17.46 33.71 -2.38
C LYS A 4 -18.20 32.44 -1.97
N ILE A 5 -18.46 31.56 -2.93
CA ILE A 5 -19.09 30.26 -2.71
C ILE A 5 -18.09 29.39 -1.96
N THR A 6 -18.45 28.92 -0.77
CA THR A 6 -17.61 28.05 0.05
C THR A 6 -18.36 26.77 0.36
N LEU A 7 -17.70 25.63 0.20
CA LEU A 7 -18.22 24.33 0.59
C LEU A 7 -18.23 24.25 2.12
N SER A 8 -19.41 23.99 2.69
CA SER A 8 -19.53 23.80 4.14
C SER A 8 -18.94 22.46 4.56
N LYS A 9 -18.66 22.31 5.87
CA LYS A 9 -18.27 21.01 6.44
C LYS A 9 -19.31 19.92 6.13
N LYS A 10 -20.60 20.28 6.09
CA LYS A 10 -21.69 19.35 5.76
C LYS A 10 -21.58 18.89 4.31
N ASP A 11 -21.35 19.80 3.37
CA ASP A 11 -21.20 19.45 1.95
C ASP A 11 -20.02 18.49 1.73
N ARG A 12 -18.89 18.76 2.39
CA ARG A 12 -17.71 17.86 2.33
C ARG A 12 -17.96 16.51 3.01
N MET A 13 -18.73 16.48 4.10
CA MET A 13 -19.14 15.24 4.76
C MET A 13 -20.06 14.41 3.85
N ASP A 14 -21.00 15.05 3.15
CA ASP A 14 -21.88 14.39 2.18
C ASP A 14 -21.07 13.77 1.03
N VAL A 15 -20.04 14.48 0.53
CA VAL A 15 -19.08 13.93 -0.44
C VAL A 15 -18.36 12.72 0.15
N CYS A 16 -17.81 12.82 1.37
CA CYS A 16 -17.09 11.72 2.03
C CYS A 16 -17.97 10.47 2.21
N TRP A 17 -19.26 10.64 2.54
CA TRP A 17 -20.20 9.53 2.68
C TRP A 17 -20.51 8.86 1.35
N ARG A 18 -20.71 9.65 0.29
CA ARG A 18 -20.93 9.09 -1.05
C ARG A 18 -19.68 8.43 -1.61
N HIS A 19 -18.50 8.93 -1.23
CA HIS A 19 -17.20 8.39 -1.62
C HIS A 19 -16.94 6.96 -1.13
N GLN A 20 -17.68 6.51 -0.12
CA GLN A 20 -17.69 5.09 0.28
C GLN A 20 -18.14 4.15 -0.84
N PHE A 21 -18.90 4.67 -1.81
CA PHE A 21 -19.40 3.94 -2.99
C PHE A 21 -18.55 4.19 -4.24
N LEU A 22 -17.28 4.62 -4.09
CA LEU A 22 -16.38 4.87 -5.22
C LEU A 22 -16.28 3.65 -6.18
N GLN A 23 -16.28 2.43 -5.65
CA GLN A 23 -16.22 1.20 -6.45
C GLN A 23 -17.61 0.69 -6.89
N GLY A 24 -18.70 1.42 -6.61
CA GLY A 24 -20.06 0.98 -6.91
C GLY A 24 -20.38 0.88 -8.42
N SER A 25 -19.65 1.60 -9.27
CA SER A 25 -19.78 1.56 -10.73
C SER A 25 -18.42 1.33 -11.39
N TRP A 26 -17.82 0.17 -11.09
CA TRP A 26 -16.53 -0.21 -11.67
C TRP A 26 -16.72 -0.74 -13.09
N ASN A 27 -16.06 -0.12 -14.06
CA ASN A 27 -16.14 -0.49 -15.48
C ASN A 27 -14.75 -0.57 -16.12
N TYR A 28 -14.56 -1.41 -17.14
CA TYR A 28 -13.24 -1.60 -17.74
C TYR A 28 -12.74 -0.42 -18.57
N GLU A 29 -13.63 0.44 -19.08
CA GLU A 29 -13.25 1.59 -19.89
C GLU A 29 -12.59 2.69 -19.03
N ARG A 30 -13.16 2.99 -17.86
CA ARG A 30 -12.82 4.17 -17.06
C ARG A 30 -12.72 3.90 -15.55
N MET A 31 -12.79 2.63 -15.15
CA MET A 31 -12.58 2.13 -13.79
C MET A 31 -13.55 2.75 -12.79
N GLN A 32 -13.10 3.65 -11.92
CA GLN A 32 -13.85 4.16 -10.76
C GLN A 32 -14.56 5.50 -11.03
N ASN A 33 -14.50 6.00 -12.26
CA ASN A 33 -15.02 7.32 -12.63
C ASN A 33 -16.50 7.52 -12.27
N GLY A 34 -17.35 6.50 -12.40
CA GLY A 34 -18.77 6.58 -12.08
C GLY A 34 -19.02 6.82 -10.60
N GLY A 35 -18.31 6.09 -9.73
CA GLY A 35 -18.37 6.33 -8.29
C GLY A 35 -17.74 7.66 -7.89
N TRP A 36 -16.69 8.10 -8.60
CA TRP A 36 -16.10 9.43 -8.41
C TRP A 36 -17.11 10.54 -8.68
N CYS A 37 -17.79 10.49 -9.83
CA CYS A 37 -18.83 11.44 -10.20
C CYS A 37 -19.99 11.40 -9.20
N TYR A 38 -20.46 10.21 -8.80
CA TYR A 38 -21.49 10.08 -7.77
C TYR A 38 -21.13 10.80 -6.47
N SER A 39 -19.86 10.70 -6.09
CA SER A 39 -19.32 11.25 -4.84
C SER A 39 -19.30 12.78 -4.85
N ILE A 40 -18.89 13.41 -5.95
CA ILE A 40 -18.71 14.85 -6.03
C ILE A 40 -20.01 15.64 -6.30
N ILE A 41 -21.10 14.97 -6.71
CA ILE A 41 -22.40 15.61 -7.03
C ILE A 41 -22.87 16.65 -5.99
N PRO A 42 -22.83 16.41 -4.66
CA PRO A 42 -23.26 17.41 -3.68
C PRO A 42 -22.49 18.73 -3.80
N ALA A 43 -21.16 18.65 -3.97
CA ALA A 43 -20.31 19.82 -4.15
C ALA A 43 -20.61 20.52 -5.48
N ILE A 44 -20.70 19.77 -6.59
CA ILE A 44 -21.01 20.35 -7.90
C ILE A 44 -22.36 21.07 -7.92
N LYS A 45 -23.39 20.52 -7.26
CA LYS A 45 -24.71 21.17 -7.13
C LYS A 45 -24.65 22.49 -6.36
N LYS A 46 -23.74 22.60 -5.39
CA LYS A 46 -23.52 23.80 -4.58
C LYS A 46 -22.70 24.86 -5.31
N LEU A 47 -21.67 24.43 -6.04
CA LEU A 47 -20.74 25.31 -6.74
C LEU A 47 -21.33 25.89 -8.04
N TYR A 48 -22.13 25.11 -8.75
CA TYR A 48 -22.70 25.51 -10.04
C TYR A 48 -24.23 25.53 -9.95
N SER A 49 -24.84 26.66 -10.32
CA SER A 49 -26.31 26.84 -10.28
C SER A 49 -27.01 26.36 -11.55
N LYS A 50 -26.40 26.59 -12.73
CA LYS A 50 -26.94 26.20 -14.03
C LYS A 50 -26.71 24.71 -14.31
N GLU A 51 -27.66 24.10 -15.01
CA GLU A 51 -27.58 22.69 -15.39
C GLU A 51 -26.42 22.42 -16.38
N GLU A 52 -26.20 23.31 -17.33
CA GLU A 52 -25.11 23.23 -18.31
C GLU A 52 -23.73 23.20 -17.62
N ASP A 53 -23.51 24.08 -16.64
CA ASP A 53 -22.26 24.15 -15.89
C ASP A 53 -22.04 22.88 -15.04
N ARG A 54 -23.12 22.34 -14.45
CA ARG A 54 -23.08 21.06 -13.72
C ARG A 54 -22.76 19.90 -14.65
N ALA A 55 -23.35 19.86 -15.84
CA ALA A 55 -23.10 18.83 -16.84
C ALA A 55 -21.64 18.88 -17.32
N ALA A 56 -21.13 20.07 -17.63
CA ALA A 56 -19.72 20.28 -17.95
C ALA A 56 -18.79 19.81 -16.82
N ALA A 57 -19.19 20.05 -15.56
CA ALA A 57 -18.46 19.60 -14.38
C ALA A 57 -18.40 18.09 -14.20
N LEU A 58 -19.52 17.42 -14.37
CA LEU A 58 -19.55 15.97 -14.30
C LEU A 58 -18.79 15.35 -15.48
N LYS A 59 -18.86 15.94 -16.67
CA LYS A 59 -18.17 15.44 -17.87
C LYS A 59 -16.65 15.42 -17.69
N ARG A 60 -16.03 16.48 -17.14
CA ARG A 60 -14.59 16.47 -16.84
C ARG A 60 -14.23 15.42 -15.80
N HIS A 61 -15.09 15.13 -14.83
CA HIS A 61 -14.80 14.12 -13.82
C HIS A 61 -15.07 12.66 -14.25
N LEU A 62 -15.70 12.45 -15.42
CA LEU A 62 -15.92 11.13 -16.03
C LEU A 62 -14.67 10.58 -16.75
N GLU A 63 -13.54 11.28 -16.71
CA GLU A 63 -12.25 10.76 -17.18
C GLU A 63 -11.79 9.54 -16.36
N PHE A 64 -10.83 8.79 -16.93
CA PHE A 64 -10.25 7.61 -16.27
C PHE A 64 -9.75 7.95 -14.87
N TYR A 65 -10.16 7.16 -13.88
CA TYR A 65 -9.66 7.27 -12.51
C TYR A 65 -9.58 5.90 -11.88
N ASN A 66 -8.40 5.51 -11.41
CA ASN A 66 -8.19 4.24 -10.75
C ASN A 66 -7.15 4.36 -9.65
N THR A 67 -7.56 4.21 -8.39
CA THR A 67 -6.65 4.09 -7.26
C THR A 67 -7.30 3.28 -6.15
N HIS A 68 -6.60 3.09 -5.04
CA HIS A 68 -7.17 2.38 -3.92
C HIS A 68 -8.29 3.22 -3.23
N PRO A 69 -9.45 2.63 -2.86
CA PRO A 69 -10.63 3.38 -2.41
C PRO A 69 -10.39 4.35 -1.25
N TYR A 70 -9.60 3.99 -0.25
CA TYR A 70 -9.41 4.87 0.91
C TYR A 70 -8.40 6.01 0.65
N VAL A 71 -7.35 5.74 -0.12
CA VAL A 71 -6.32 6.75 -0.48
C VAL A 71 -6.75 7.65 -1.65
N SER A 72 -7.93 7.41 -2.24
CA SER A 72 -8.55 8.36 -3.16
C SER A 72 -9.18 9.58 -2.46
N ALA A 73 -9.48 9.48 -1.16
CA ALA A 73 -10.05 10.58 -0.36
C ALA A 73 -9.21 11.87 -0.34
N PRO A 74 -7.87 11.85 -0.15
CA PRO A 74 -7.07 13.07 -0.24
C PRO A 74 -7.12 13.68 -1.64
N VAL A 75 -7.17 12.87 -2.70
CA VAL A 75 -7.32 13.36 -4.08
C VAL A 75 -8.68 14.03 -4.28
N MET A 76 -9.74 13.44 -3.70
CA MET A 76 -11.08 14.05 -3.68
C MET A 76 -11.06 15.40 -2.96
N GLY A 77 -10.39 15.48 -1.81
CA GLY A 77 -10.20 16.72 -1.06
C GLY A 77 -9.55 17.83 -1.90
N VAL A 78 -8.41 17.55 -2.54
CA VAL A 78 -7.74 18.52 -3.41
C VAL A 78 -8.65 18.94 -4.57
N THR A 79 -9.36 17.98 -5.18
CA THR A 79 -10.29 18.24 -6.28
C THR A 79 -11.43 19.16 -5.85
N LEU A 80 -12.01 18.96 -4.66
CA LEU A 80 -13.06 19.83 -4.11
C LEU A 80 -12.58 21.28 -3.96
N ALA A 81 -11.35 21.49 -3.49
CA ALA A 81 -10.79 22.83 -3.33
C ALA A 81 -10.53 23.51 -4.69
N LEU A 82 -10.03 22.76 -5.68
CA LEU A 82 -9.82 23.28 -7.03
C LEU A 82 -11.15 23.65 -7.71
N GLU A 83 -12.18 22.83 -7.57
CA GLU A 83 -13.53 23.12 -8.07
C GLU A 83 -14.15 24.34 -7.37
N GLU A 84 -13.94 24.49 -6.06
CA GLU A 84 -14.42 25.65 -5.31
C GLU A 84 -13.77 26.95 -5.79
N GLU A 85 -12.44 26.97 -5.94
CA GLU A 85 -11.75 28.18 -6.41
C GLU A 85 -12.07 28.49 -7.88
N ARG A 86 -12.29 27.47 -8.71
CA ARG A 86 -12.80 27.64 -10.07
C ARG A 86 -14.18 28.30 -10.09
N ALA A 87 -15.11 27.81 -9.27
CA ALA A 87 -16.45 28.38 -9.16
C ALA A 87 -16.42 29.84 -8.65
N ASN A 88 -15.39 30.20 -7.90
CA ASN A 88 -15.13 31.56 -7.44
C ASN A 88 -14.36 32.44 -8.44
N GLY A 89 -14.13 31.96 -9.67
CA GLY A 89 -13.57 32.74 -10.76
C GLY A 89 -12.05 32.66 -10.91
N MET A 90 -11.37 31.78 -10.19
CA MET A 90 -9.95 31.53 -10.45
C MET A 90 -9.75 30.75 -11.76
N PRO A 91 -8.69 31.02 -12.53
CA PRO A 91 -8.41 30.36 -13.81
C PRO A 91 -7.86 28.94 -13.62
N VAL A 92 -8.64 28.07 -12.99
CA VAL A 92 -8.34 26.64 -12.86
C VAL A 92 -8.95 25.91 -14.05
N ASP A 93 -8.12 25.53 -15.01
CA ASP A 93 -8.56 24.81 -16.21
C ASP A 93 -8.82 23.31 -15.94
N ASP A 94 -9.45 22.64 -16.91
CA ASP A 94 -9.77 21.21 -16.82
C ASP A 94 -8.49 20.36 -16.74
N GLN A 95 -7.43 20.80 -17.41
CA GLN A 95 -6.14 20.10 -17.42
C GLN A 95 -5.46 20.10 -16.05
N THR A 96 -5.56 21.19 -15.30
CA THR A 96 -5.02 21.27 -13.94
C THR A 96 -5.75 20.30 -13.02
N VAL A 97 -7.08 20.27 -13.08
CA VAL A 97 -7.90 19.34 -12.28
C VAL A 97 -7.57 17.88 -12.62
N GLN A 98 -7.48 17.54 -13.90
CA GLN A 98 -7.11 16.18 -14.32
C GLN A 98 -5.66 15.84 -14.00
N GLY A 99 -4.74 16.78 -14.21
CA GLY A 99 -3.31 16.61 -13.95
C GLY A 99 -3.02 16.27 -12.50
N VAL A 100 -3.74 16.91 -11.57
CA VAL A 100 -3.70 16.58 -10.13
C VAL A 100 -4.20 15.15 -9.88
N LYS A 101 -5.37 14.79 -10.44
CA LYS A 101 -5.95 13.46 -10.26
C LYS A 101 -5.02 12.36 -10.79
N VAL A 102 -4.49 12.54 -12.00
CA VAL A 102 -3.58 11.60 -12.68
C VAL A 102 -2.21 11.55 -12.00
N GLY A 103 -1.67 12.69 -11.57
CA GLY A 103 -0.39 12.77 -10.88
C GLY A 103 -0.42 12.08 -9.51
N MET A 104 -1.56 12.14 -8.81
CA MET A 104 -1.70 11.52 -7.49
C MET A 104 -2.17 10.06 -7.54
N MET A 105 -2.92 9.64 -8.56
CA MET A 105 -3.51 8.29 -8.58
C MET A 105 -2.46 7.18 -8.58
N GLY A 106 -1.35 7.36 -9.31
CA GLY A 106 -0.31 6.35 -9.47
C GLY A 106 0.44 6.05 -8.16
N PRO A 107 1.11 7.04 -7.55
CA PRO A 107 1.83 6.83 -6.29
C PRO A 107 0.91 6.36 -5.16
N LEU A 108 -0.30 6.91 -5.04
CA LEU A 108 -1.23 6.52 -3.99
C LEU A 108 -1.80 5.12 -4.19
N ALA A 109 -2.03 4.68 -5.44
CA ALA A 109 -2.47 3.31 -5.71
C ALA A 109 -1.44 2.29 -5.22
N GLY A 110 -0.15 2.52 -5.50
CA GLY A 110 0.93 1.63 -5.06
C GLY A 110 1.09 1.55 -3.53
N VAL A 111 0.65 2.57 -2.80
CA VAL A 111 0.68 2.61 -1.33
C VAL A 111 -0.57 2.00 -0.71
N GLY A 112 -1.74 2.26 -1.30
CA GLY A 112 -3.02 1.90 -0.71
C GLY A 112 -3.21 0.39 -0.58
N ASP A 113 -2.93 -0.36 -1.65
CA ASP A 113 -3.17 -1.81 -1.66
C ASP A 113 -2.35 -2.54 -0.57
N PRO A 114 -1.03 -2.32 -0.43
CA PRO A 114 -0.25 -3.00 0.58
C PRO A 114 -0.59 -2.61 2.02
N VAL A 115 -0.94 -1.34 2.25
CA VAL A 115 -1.30 -0.87 3.59
C VAL A 115 -2.64 -1.44 4.00
N PHE A 116 -3.69 -1.27 3.20
CA PHE A 116 -5.04 -1.63 3.63
C PHE A 116 -5.41 -3.07 3.33
N TRP A 117 -5.13 -3.57 2.13
CA TRP A 117 -5.53 -4.92 1.73
C TRP A 117 -4.59 -6.01 2.21
N PHE A 118 -3.29 -5.73 2.26
CA PHE A 118 -2.31 -6.74 2.67
C PHE A 118 -1.91 -6.64 4.14
N THR A 119 -1.97 -5.45 4.75
CA THR A 119 -1.54 -5.27 6.14
C THR A 119 -2.70 -5.11 7.11
N VAL A 120 -3.41 -3.97 7.08
CA VAL A 120 -4.41 -3.63 8.10
C VAL A 120 -5.58 -4.62 8.11
N ARG A 121 -6.18 -4.89 6.94
CA ARG A 121 -7.35 -5.79 6.86
C ARG A 121 -7.00 -7.23 7.25
N PRO A 122 -5.90 -7.85 6.78
CA PRO A 122 -5.55 -9.22 7.19
C PRO A 122 -5.14 -9.34 8.65
N ILE A 123 -4.44 -8.34 9.22
CA ILE A 123 -4.09 -8.35 10.65
C ILE A 123 -5.36 -8.30 11.52
N LEU A 124 -6.27 -7.36 11.23
CA LEU A 124 -7.55 -7.28 11.94
C LEU A 124 -8.40 -8.54 11.70
N GLY A 125 -8.37 -9.08 10.48
CA GLY A 125 -9.06 -10.31 10.13
C GLY A 125 -8.52 -11.52 10.89
N ALA A 126 -7.20 -11.66 11.00
CA ALA A 126 -6.54 -12.73 11.74
C ALA A 126 -6.84 -12.64 13.25
N LEU A 127 -6.82 -11.43 13.81
CA LEU A 127 -7.19 -11.18 15.20
C LEU A 127 -8.68 -11.47 15.45
N GLY A 128 -9.56 -11.03 14.56
CA GLY A 128 -10.99 -11.33 14.65
C GLY A 128 -11.26 -12.84 14.51
N ALA A 129 -10.58 -13.50 13.59
CA ALA A 129 -10.71 -14.94 13.34
C ALA A 129 -10.21 -15.77 14.52
N SER A 130 -9.08 -15.41 15.16
CA SER A 130 -8.55 -16.15 16.30
C SER A 130 -9.51 -16.16 17.50
N LEU A 131 -10.20 -15.04 17.73
CA LEU A 131 -11.26 -14.93 18.75
C LEU A 131 -12.56 -15.63 18.32
N ALA A 132 -12.90 -15.60 17.03
CA ALA A 132 -14.08 -16.30 16.53
C ALA A 132 -13.93 -17.83 16.65
N LEU A 133 -12.73 -18.36 16.39
CA LEU A 133 -12.41 -19.79 16.47
C LEU A 133 -12.51 -20.32 17.91
N SER A 134 -12.35 -19.48 18.93
CA SER A 134 -12.61 -19.85 20.33
C SER A 134 -14.09 -19.74 20.75
N GLY A 135 -14.99 -19.46 19.80
CA GLY A 135 -16.43 -19.34 20.04
C GLY A 135 -16.88 -17.93 20.48
N SER A 136 -15.98 -16.93 20.48
CA SER A 136 -16.32 -15.58 20.93
C SER A 136 -16.88 -14.70 19.81
N ILE A 137 -18.09 -14.14 20.03
CA ILE A 137 -18.70 -13.14 19.15
C ILE A 137 -17.90 -11.83 19.08
N VAL A 138 -17.00 -11.61 20.05
CA VAL A 138 -16.11 -10.44 20.06
C VAL A 138 -15.23 -10.43 18.81
N GLY A 139 -14.86 -11.59 18.25
CA GLY A 139 -14.02 -11.67 17.05
C GLY A 139 -14.62 -10.94 15.84
N PRO A 140 -15.80 -11.35 15.33
CA PRO A 140 -16.48 -10.67 14.23
C PRO A 140 -16.83 -9.21 14.52
N LEU A 141 -17.25 -8.88 15.75
CA LEU A 141 -17.58 -7.51 16.15
C LEU A 141 -16.35 -6.60 16.17
N LEU A 142 -15.23 -7.09 16.69
CA LEU A 142 -13.96 -6.37 16.69
C LEU A 142 -13.53 -6.07 15.26
N PHE A 143 -13.54 -7.08 14.36
CA PHE A 143 -13.23 -6.85 12.96
C PHE A 143 -14.14 -5.80 12.36
N PHE A 144 -15.47 -5.96 12.49
CA PHE A 144 -16.44 -5.05 11.88
C PHE A 144 -16.28 -3.60 12.38
N VAL A 145 -16.19 -3.39 13.69
CA VAL A 145 -16.13 -2.05 14.28
C VAL A 145 -14.78 -1.41 13.99
N VAL A 146 -13.67 -2.10 14.29
CA VAL A 146 -12.33 -1.51 14.15
C VAL A 146 -12.02 -1.23 12.68
N TRP A 147 -12.36 -2.15 11.77
CA TRP A 147 -12.14 -1.95 10.34
C TRP A 147 -12.94 -0.75 9.80
N ASN A 148 -14.22 -0.64 10.15
CA ASN A 148 -15.05 0.48 9.70
C ASN A 148 -14.62 1.80 10.32
N LEU A 149 -14.19 1.83 11.58
CA LEU A 149 -13.67 3.04 12.21
C LEU A 149 -12.38 3.51 11.53
N VAL A 150 -11.41 2.60 11.31
CA VAL A 150 -10.15 2.93 10.66
C VAL A 150 -10.40 3.49 9.26
N ARG A 151 -11.23 2.83 8.44
CA ARG A 151 -11.47 3.28 7.06
C ARG A 151 -12.24 4.61 7.01
N ILE A 152 -13.28 4.81 7.83
CA ILE A 152 -14.08 6.04 7.82
C ILE A 152 -13.28 7.22 8.36
N ALA A 153 -12.53 7.00 9.46
CA ALA A 153 -11.64 8.03 9.99
C ALA A 153 -10.60 8.42 8.95
N PHE A 154 -9.94 7.44 8.30
CA PHE A 154 -8.97 7.71 7.26
C PHE A 154 -9.57 8.53 6.11
N LEU A 155 -10.72 8.12 5.58
CA LEU A 155 -11.43 8.84 4.51
C LEU A 155 -11.69 10.31 4.90
N TRP A 156 -12.27 10.56 6.07
CA TRP A 156 -12.63 11.92 6.49
C TRP A 156 -11.40 12.79 6.72
N TYR A 157 -10.42 12.32 7.51
CA TYR A 157 -9.26 13.13 7.86
C TYR A 157 -8.37 13.42 6.64
N THR A 158 -8.20 12.45 5.75
CA THR A 158 -7.39 12.64 4.55
C THR A 158 -8.10 13.48 3.49
N GLN A 159 -9.43 13.41 3.38
CA GLN A 159 -10.20 14.33 2.55
C GLN A 159 -10.07 15.77 3.05
N GLU A 160 -10.25 16.02 4.36
CA GLU A 160 -10.11 17.38 4.91
C GLU A 160 -8.68 17.91 4.79
N PHE A 161 -7.68 17.04 4.96
CA PHE A 161 -6.29 17.38 4.70
C PHE A 161 -6.07 17.77 3.24
N GLY A 162 -6.56 16.93 2.30
CA GLY A 162 -6.49 17.21 0.87
C GLY A 162 -7.18 18.51 0.48
N TYR A 163 -8.33 18.82 1.08
CA TYR A 163 -9.06 20.06 0.85
C TYR A 163 -8.26 21.29 1.29
N LYS A 164 -7.67 21.26 2.50
CA LYS A 164 -6.79 22.34 2.98
C LYS A 164 -5.57 22.54 2.06
N VAL A 165 -4.92 21.44 1.67
CA VAL A 165 -3.77 21.48 0.76
C VAL A 165 -4.18 22.02 -0.61
N GLY A 166 -5.32 21.58 -1.15
CA GLY A 166 -5.84 22.07 -2.43
C GLY A 166 -6.15 23.55 -2.43
N THR A 167 -6.70 24.09 -1.35
CA THR A 167 -6.91 25.55 -1.20
C THR A 167 -5.57 26.30 -1.23
N SER A 168 -4.52 25.75 -0.62
CA SER A 168 -3.17 26.32 -0.67
C SER A 168 -2.55 26.23 -2.07
N ILE A 169 -2.72 25.11 -2.77
CA ILE A 169 -2.26 24.94 -4.16
C ILE A 169 -2.91 25.99 -5.06
N ALA A 170 -4.23 26.16 -4.93
CA ALA A 170 -4.97 27.11 -5.73
C ALA A 170 -4.48 28.55 -5.52
N LYS A 171 -4.17 28.93 -4.27
CA LYS A 171 -3.62 30.25 -3.93
C LYS A 171 -2.19 30.49 -4.44
N ASP A 172 -1.43 29.44 -4.70
CA ASP A 172 -0.09 29.51 -5.28
C ASP A 172 -0.11 29.29 -6.80
N MET A 173 -0.60 30.31 -7.51
CA MET A 173 -0.70 30.33 -8.99
C MET A 173 0.66 30.25 -9.71
N SER A 174 1.80 30.20 -8.99
CA SER A 174 3.13 30.04 -9.57
C SER A 174 3.45 28.62 -10.05
N GLY A 175 2.58 27.65 -9.75
CA GLY A 175 2.73 26.24 -10.17
C GLY A 175 3.72 25.42 -9.35
N GLY A 176 4.55 26.06 -8.49
CA GLY A 176 5.56 25.37 -7.68
C GLY A 176 4.98 24.40 -6.66
N LEU A 177 3.81 24.72 -6.08
CA LEU A 177 3.18 23.90 -5.03
C LEU A 177 2.56 22.61 -5.60
N LEU A 178 2.02 22.65 -6.82
CA LEU A 178 1.50 21.47 -7.51
C LEU A 178 2.61 20.44 -7.79
N GLY A 179 3.77 20.93 -8.22
CA GLY A 179 4.97 20.11 -8.41
C GLY A 179 5.42 19.44 -7.11
N LYS A 180 5.56 20.23 -6.02
CA LYS A 180 5.96 19.72 -4.69
C LYS A 180 5.01 18.65 -4.13
N VAL A 181 3.70 18.81 -4.33
CA VAL A 181 2.71 17.83 -3.85
C VAL A 181 2.78 16.53 -4.63
N THR A 182 2.93 16.61 -5.96
CA THR A 182 3.09 15.43 -6.83
C THR A 182 4.41 14.71 -6.55
N GLU A 183 5.49 15.46 -6.36
CA GLU A 183 6.80 14.95 -5.98
C GLU A 183 6.76 14.28 -4.60
N GLY A 184 6.17 14.92 -3.59
CA GLY A 184 6.01 14.36 -2.25
C GLY A 184 5.20 13.06 -2.25
N ALA A 185 4.11 13.00 -3.04
CA ALA A 185 3.33 11.77 -3.24
C ALA A 185 4.18 10.66 -3.88
N SER A 186 5.01 11.01 -4.88
CA SER A 186 5.89 10.07 -5.57
C SER A 186 7.01 9.55 -4.65
N ILE A 187 7.63 10.41 -3.85
CA ILE A 187 8.66 10.03 -2.86
C ILE A 187 8.06 9.06 -1.84
N LEU A 188 6.89 9.39 -1.28
CA LEU A 188 6.19 8.52 -0.33
C LEU A 188 5.86 7.16 -0.98
N GLY A 189 5.36 7.18 -2.21
CA GLY A 189 5.05 5.96 -2.97
C GLY A 189 6.28 5.08 -3.19
N MET A 190 7.38 5.64 -3.66
CA MET A 190 8.63 4.91 -3.90
C MET A 190 9.25 4.37 -2.60
N PHE A 191 9.22 5.16 -1.53
CA PHE A 191 9.71 4.74 -0.21
C PHE A 191 8.95 3.51 0.30
N ILE A 192 7.61 3.57 0.24
CA ILE A 192 6.75 2.47 0.69
C ILE A 192 6.96 1.24 -0.18
N ILE A 193 7.00 1.37 -1.50
CA ILE A 193 7.29 0.24 -2.41
C ILE A 193 8.65 -0.40 -2.06
N GLY A 194 9.69 0.40 -1.81
CA GLY A 194 11.00 -0.10 -1.40
C GLY A 194 10.96 -0.92 -0.11
N ALA A 195 10.27 -0.42 0.93
CA ALA A 195 10.09 -1.14 2.18
C ALA A 195 9.27 -2.43 2.02
N LEU A 196 8.28 -2.41 1.12
CA LEU A 196 7.41 -3.57 0.87
C LEU A 196 8.11 -4.69 0.12
N VAL A 197 8.98 -4.38 -0.83
CA VAL A 197 9.74 -5.40 -1.58
C VAL A 197 10.54 -6.29 -0.62
N GLN A 198 11.27 -5.68 0.32
CA GLN A 198 12.05 -6.42 1.31
C GLN A 198 11.17 -7.29 2.22
N ARG A 199 9.98 -6.82 2.57
CA ARG A 199 9.11 -7.48 3.56
C ARG A 199 8.19 -8.55 2.96
N TRP A 200 7.81 -8.43 1.70
CA TRP A 200 6.79 -9.29 1.07
C TRP A 200 7.34 -10.25 0.02
N VAL A 201 8.54 -10.02 -0.50
CA VAL A 201 9.18 -10.93 -1.45
C VAL A 201 10.23 -11.75 -0.72
N SER A 202 9.96 -13.04 -0.55
CA SER A 202 10.90 -14.00 0.04
C SER A 202 11.55 -14.84 -1.05
N ILE A 203 12.88 -14.79 -1.10
CA ILE A 203 13.72 -15.64 -1.94
C ILE A 203 14.75 -16.25 -1.00
N SER A 204 14.82 -17.58 -0.95
CA SER A 204 15.74 -18.32 -0.10
C SER A 204 16.60 -19.22 -0.97
N PHE A 205 17.92 -19.02 -0.93
CA PHE A 205 18.87 -19.89 -1.61
C PHE A 205 19.34 -21.02 -0.69
N THR A 206 19.16 -22.26 -1.13
CA THR A 206 19.52 -23.48 -0.39
C THR A 206 20.99 -23.96 -0.52
N PRO A 207 21.82 -23.53 -1.50
CA PRO A 207 23.20 -23.99 -1.60
C PRO A 207 24.03 -23.70 -0.35
N VAL A 208 24.75 -24.72 0.11
CA VAL A 208 25.71 -24.63 1.22
C VAL A 208 27.05 -24.15 0.66
N VAL A 209 27.54 -23.02 1.17
CA VAL A 209 28.80 -22.41 0.72
C VAL A 209 29.98 -22.85 1.60
N SER A 210 29.72 -23.15 2.87
CA SER A 210 30.77 -23.52 3.82
C SER A 210 30.24 -24.49 4.89
N GLN A 211 31.07 -25.47 5.22
CA GLN A 211 30.90 -26.34 6.38
C GLN A 211 32.16 -26.25 7.23
N VAL A 212 32.03 -25.72 8.45
CA VAL A 212 33.16 -25.60 9.39
C VAL A 212 32.87 -26.43 10.62
N THR A 213 33.79 -27.33 10.97
CA THR A 213 33.74 -28.07 12.23
C THR A 213 34.01 -27.11 13.39
N GLN A 214 33.04 -26.96 14.28
CA GLN A 214 33.12 -26.04 15.40
C GLN A 214 34.05 -26.59 16.50
N SER A 215 34.77 -25.71 17.18
CA SER A 215 35.60 -26.07 18.33
C SER A 215 34.76 -26.59 19.49
N LYS A 216 35.32 -27.48 20.32
CA LYS A 216 34.65 -28.00 21.52
C LYS A 216 34.15 -26.85 22.40
N GLY A 217 32.87 -26.87 22.76
CA GLY A 217 32.19 -25.82 23.53
C GLY A 217 31.40 -24.79 22.70
N ALA A 218 31.49 -24.81 21.38
CA ALA A 218 30.69 -23.95 20.49
C ALA A 218 29.41 -24.65 19.95
N TYR A 219 29.16 -25.90 20.36
CA TYR A 219 27.97 -26.67 19.99
C TYR A 219 27.44 -27.50 21.17
N ILE A 220 26.15 -27.84 21.14
CA ILE A 220 25.48 -28.68 22.13
C ILE A 220 25.93 -30.13 21.94
N GLU A 221 26.58 -30.69 22.95
CA GLU A 221 26.97 -32.09 23.00
C GLU A 221 25.78 -32.93 23.48
N TRP A 222 24.93 -33.32 22.53
CA TRP A 222 23.68 -34.05 22.79
C TRP A 222 23.89 -35.38 23.53
N ASP A 223 25.05 -35.99 23.35
CA ASP A 223 25.51 -37.22 24.00
C ASP A 223 25.83 -37.04 25.49
N LYS A 224 26.07 -35.80 25.95
CA LYS A 224 26.39 -35.49 27.35
C LYS A 224 25.25 -34.87 28.14
N LEU A 225 24.09 -34.66 27.53
CA LEU A 225 22.93 -34.10 28.21
C LEU A 225 22.25 -35.13 29.14
N PRO A 226 21.77 -34.72 30.32
CA PRO A 226 21.03 -35.61 31.22
C PRO A 226 19.71 -36.09 30.58
N LYS A 227 19.34 -37.36 30.79
CA LYS A 227 18.12 -37.91 30.17
C LYS A 227 16.84 -37.30 30.77
N GLY A 228 15.82 -37.10 29.92
CA GLY A 228 14.50 -36.61 30.32
C GLY A 228 14.37 -35.08 30.33
N ALA A 229 13.43 -34.56 31.13
CA ALA A 229 13.08 -33.13 31.13
C ALA A 229 14.24 -32.19 31.52
N ALA A 230 15.21 -32.70 32.29
CA ALA A 230 16.42 -31.95 32.67
C ALA A 230 17.34 -31.66 31.47
N GLY A 231 17.53 -32.63 30.56
CA GLY A 231 18.36 -32.43 29.36
C GLY A 231 17.72 -31.49 28.35
N ILE A 232 16.39 -31.48 28.25
CA ILE A 232 15.67 -30.52 27.41
C ILE A 232 15.87 -29.10 27.95
N LYS A 233 15.77 -28.90 29.27
CA LYS A 233 16.00 -27.60 29.91
C LYS A 233 17.43 -27.11 29.67
N GLU A 234 18.41 -27.99 29.80
CA GLU A 234 19.82 -27.66 29.62
C GLU A 234 20.18 -27.40 28.15
N ALA A 235 19.61 -28.16 27.21
CA ALA A 235 19.72 -27.87 25.78
C ALA A 235 19.12 -26.51 25.42
N LEU A 236 17.98 -26.13 26.01
CA LEU A 236 17.37 -24.81 25.81
C LEU A 236 18.21 -23.68 26.43
N SER A 237 18.84 -23.92 27.58
CA SER A 237 19.77 -22.96 28.19
C SER A 237 21.05 -22.79 27.36
N GLN A 238 21.62 -23.87 26.82
CA GLN A 238 22.76 -23.79 25.90
C GLN A 238 22.36 -23.19 24.55
N TYR A 239 21.13 -23.42 24.09
CA TYR A 239 20.60 -22.79 22.88
C TYR A 239 20.43 -21.28 23.04
N SER A 240 20.04 -20.79 24.23
CA SER A 240 19.91 -19.34 24.45
C SER A 240 21.26 -18.62 24.43
N SER A 241 22.36 -19.30 24.78
CA SER A 241 23.71 -18.73 24.75
C SER A 241 24.43 -18.95 23.40
N LEU A 242 24.27 -20.11 22.76
CA LEU A 242 24.95 -20.48 21.51
C LEU A 242 24.15 -20.12 20.24
N GLY A 243 22.84 -19.93 20.35
CA GLY A 243 21.93 -19.65 19.23
C GLY A 243 21.75 -20.83 18.27
N ALA A 244 21.05 -20.59 17.15
CA ALA A 244 20.71 -21.61 16.14
C ALA A 244 21.93 -22.32 15.53
N ASN A 245 23.09 -21.67 15.54
CA ASN A 245 24.34 -22.24 15.02
C ASN A 245 25.01 -23.23 15.98
N GLY A 246 24.64 -23.25 17.26
CA GLY A 246 25.19 -24.16 18.26
C GLY A 246 24.53 -25.54 18.32
N LEU A 247 23.48 -25.80 17.54
CA LEU A 247 22.76 -27.08 17.59
C LEU A 247 23.58 -28.26 17.07
N ASN A 248 24.54 -28.02 16.16
CA ASN A 248 25.31 -29.05 15.48
C ASN A 248 26.81 -28.76 15.51
N GLN A 249 27.63 -29.82 15.59
CA GLN A 249 29.08 -29.73 15.53
C GLN A 249 29.60 -29.11 14.23
N VAL A 250 28.88 -29.25 13.13
CA VAL A 250 29.20 -28.62 11.85
C VAL A 250 28.33 -27.39 11.67
N LYS A 251 28.97 -26.22 11.60
CA LYS A 251 28.30 -24.98 11.22
C LYS A 251 28.18 -24.96 9.70
N VAL A 252 26.94 -25.04 9.22
CA VAL A 252 26.60 -24.93 7.81
C VAL A 252 26.29 -23.47 7.52
N THR A 253 27.05 -22.84 6.64
CA THR A 253 26.75 -21.49 6.14
C THR A 253 26.20 -21.57 4.73
N THR A 254 24.96 -21.15 4.54
CA THR A 254 24.30 -21.14 3.23
C THR A 254 24.60 -19.86 2.46
N LEU A 255 24.40 -19.90 1.15
CA LEU A 255 24.53 -18.71 0.30
C LEU A 255 23.60 -17.59 0.77
N GLN A 256 22.38 -17.93 1.18
CA GLN A 256 21.41 -16.98 1.71
C GLN A 256 21.93 -16.25 2.95
N GLN A 257 22.57 -16.97 3.89
CA GLN A 257 23.09 -16.36 5.12
C GLN A 257 24.21 -15.34 4.83
N ASN A 258 25.07 -15.60 3.84
CA ASN A 258 26.08 -14.62 3.43
C ASN A 258 25.45 -13.39 2.76
N LEU A 259 24.43 -13.59 1.93
CA LEU A 259 23.72 -12.48 1.28
C LEU A 259 22.96 -11.62 2.28
N ASP A 260 22.27 -12.23 3.24
CA ASP A 260 21.51 -11.52 4.28
C ASP A 260 22.42 -10.76 5.25
N GLN A 261 23.66 -11.21 5.47
CA GLN A 261 24.65 -10.46 6.25
C GLN A 261 25.10 -9.17 5.55
N LEU A 262 25.15 -9.17 4.21
CA LEU A 262 25.52 -7.98 3.43
C LEU A 262 24.32 -7.04 3.28
N VAL A 263 23.22 -7.52 2.69
CA VAL A 263 22.00 -6.77 2.45
C VAL A 263 20.79 -7.71 2.52
N PRO A 264 20.00 -7.68 3.61
CA PRO A 264 18.76 -8.46 3.71
C PRO A 264 17.80 -8.15 2.55
N GLY A 265 17.36 -9.19 1.85
CA GLY A 265 16.39 -9.04 0.74
C GLY A 265 17.00 -8.50 -0.57
N LEU A 266 18.33 -8.54 -0.73
CA LEU A 266 18.98 -8.14 -1.99
C LEU A 266 18.42 -8.90 -3.22
N ALA A 267 18.19 -10.19 -3.08
CA ALA A 267 17.63 -11.03 -4.14
C ALA A 267 16.23 -10.56 -4.57
N ALA A 268 15.38 -10.22 -3.61
CA ALA A 268 14.05 -9.68 -3.85
C ALA A 268 14.09 -8.32 -4.57
N LEU A 269 15.02 -7.46 -4.17
CA LEU A 269 15.26 -6.18 -4.84
C LEU A 269 15.69 -6.38 -6.30
N LEU A 270 16.69 -7.23 -6.55
CA LEU A 270 17.17 -7.52 -7.90
C LEU A 270 16.08 -8.11 -8.79
N LEU A 271 15.25 -9.00 -8.26
CA LEU A 271 14.11 -9.55 -8.99
C LEU A 271 13.08 -8.47 -9.35
N THR A 272 12.81 -7.56 -8.42
CA THR A 272 11.88 -6.45 -8.65
C THR A 272 12.41 -5.51 -9.74
N LEU A 273 13.70 -5.17 -9.70
CA LEU A 273 14.35 -4.36 -10.74
C LEU A 273 14.33 -5.06 -12.10
N LEU A 274 14.53 -6.37 -12.14
CA LEU A 274 14.40 -7.18 -13.36
C LEU A 274 12.98 -7.13 -13.92
N CYS A 275 11.95 -7.32 -13.08
CA CYS A 275 10.56 -7.20 -13.50
C CYS A 275 10.23 -5.79 -14.01
N CYS A 276 10.68 -4.73 -13.32
CA CYS A 276 10.53 -3.35 -13.78
C CYS A 276 11.22 -3.12 -15.14
N TYR A 277 12.39 -3.70 -15.36
CA TYR A 277 13.10 -3.65 -16.64
C TYR A 277 12.32 -4.34 -17.77
N LEU A 278 11.77 -5.54 -17.51
CA LEU A 278 10.96 -6.28 -18.48
C LEU A 278 9.66 -5.54 -18.83
N LEU A 279 9.00 -4.92 -17.85
CA LEU A 279 7.82 -4.08 -18.09
C LEU A 279 8.15 -2.85 -18.93
N LYS A 280 9.31 -2.21 -18.73
CA LYS A 280 9.80 -1.12 -19.60
C LYS A 280 10.04 -1.59 -21.04
N LYS A 281 10.39 -2.87 -21.23
CA LYS A 281 10.50 -3.52 -22.54
C LYS A 281 9.16 -3.97 -23.13
N LYS A 282 8.03 -3.57 -22.52
CA LYS A 282 6.66 -3.92 -22.92
C LYS A 282 6.38 -5.44 -22.91
N VAL A 283 7.12 -6.20 -22.10
CA VAL A 283 6.80 -7.61 -21.87
C VAL A 283 5.50 -7.69 -21.07
N SER A 284 4.59 -8.57 -21.49
CA SER A 284 3.31 -8.75 -20.81
C SER A 284 3.51 -9.22 -19.36
N PRO A 285 2.79 -8.62 -18.37
CA PRO A 285 2.83 -9.07 -16.98
C PRO A 285 2.54 -10.57 -16.82
N ILE A 286 1.63 -11.12 -17.64
CA ILE A 286 1.27 -12.55 -17.62
C ILE A 286 2.48 -13.41 -17.98
N VAL A 287 3.27 -13.00 -18.97
CA VAL A 287 4.48 -13.73 -19.39
C VAL A 287 5.53 -13.70 -18.29
N ILE A 288 5.71 -12.55 -17.63
CA ILE A 288 6.64 -12.42 -16.49
C ILE A 288 6.23 -13.37 -15.37
N ILE A 289 4.95 -13.42 -15.00
CA ILE A 289 4.43 -14.32 -13.95
C ILE A 289 4.69 -15.79 -14.31
N ILE A 290 4.38 -16.20 -15.54
CA ILE A 290 4.60 -17.58 -15.99
C ILE A 290 6.10 -17.91 -15.96
N ALA A 291 6.96 -17.02 -16.43
CA ALA A 291 8.40 -17.21 -16.40
C ALA A 291 8.94 -17.37 -14.97
N LEU A 292 8.50 -16.53 -14.03
CA LEU A 292 8.88 -16.64 -12.61
C LEU A 292 8.44 -17.98 -12.01
N PHE A 293 7.24 -18.45 -12.36
CA PHE A 293 6.73 -19.74 -11.90
C PHE A 293 7.59 -20.90 -12.41
N VAL A 294 7.92 -20.90 -13.71
CA VAL A 294 8.80 -21.91 -14.32
C VAL A 294 10.19 -21.88 -13.68
N VAL A 295 10.79 -20.70 -13.52
CA VAL A 295 12.10 -20.53 -12.88
C VAL A 295 12.07 -21.05 -11.44
N GLY A 296 11.02 -20.74 -10.67
CA GLY A 296 10.86 -21.23 -9.31
C GLY A 296 10.79 -22.75 -9.21
N ILE A 297 10.04 -23.41 -10.09
CA ILE A 297 9.95 -24.87 -10.15
C ILE A 297 11.32 -25.47 -10.51
N VAL A 298 11.95 -24.96 -11.56
CA VAL A 298 13.25 -25.47 -12.01
C VAL A 298 14.31 -25.29 -10.91
N ALA A 299 14.38 -24.10 -10.30
CA ALA A 299 15.31 -23.79 -9.21
C ALA A 299 15.13 -24.71 -7.99
N ARG A 300 13.88 -25.08 -7.67
CA ARG A 300 13.57 -26.02 -6.60
C ARG A 300 14.01 -27.45 -6.92
N VAL A 301 13.79 -27.89 -8.16
CA VAL A 301 14.17 -29.25 -8.61
C VAL A 301 15.70 -29.43 -8.62
N ILE A 302 16.44 -28.39 -9.00
CA ILE A 302 17.92 -28.42 -9.03
C ILE A 302 18.57 -28.08 -7.68
N GLY A 303 17.78 -27.80 -6.64
CA GLY A 303 18.26 -27.56 -5.28
C GLY A 303 18.95 -26.20 -5.05
N ILE A 304 18.64 -25.20 -5.88
CA ILE A 304 19.13 -23.81 -5.72
C ILE A 304 18.20 -22.98 -4.83
N MET A 305 16.90 -23.31 -4.78
CA MET A 305 15.87 -22.65 -3.96
C MET A 305 14.96 -23.66 -3.23
#